data_AF-A0A1V9Z986-F1
#
_entry.id   AF-A0A1V9Z986-F1
#
_cell.length_a   1.000
_cell.length_b   1.000
_cell.length_c   1.000
_cell.angle_alpha   90.00
_cell.angle_beta   90.00
_cell.angle_gamma   90.00
#
_symmetry.space_group_name_H-M   'P 1'
#
loop_
_entity.id
_entity.type
_entity.pdbx_description
1 polymer ?
#
loop_
_entity_poly.entity_id
_entity_poly.type
_entity_poly.pdbx_seq_one_letter_code
_entity_poly.pdbx_strand_id
1 'polypeptide(L)'
;MDRNLLCKYPNKPCPNARSSKKNGSLHNLCEYHREKANAMQQLYVLKRRSLDERSPSTRPKDVLAYCELIERAKNYQRAQNSMNQAILNVEPIAFDCENPVLPPLSQIDFDILLTSMELTEDSIAFEKMQNNSDIPWYA
;
A
#
# COMPACT_ATOMS: atom_id res chain seq x y z
N MET A 1 -28.19 -13.87 29.53
CA MET A 1 -28.18 -14.36 28.12
C MET A 1 -27.08 -15.40 28.00
N ASP A 2 -27.41 -16.61 27.54
CA ASP A 2 -26.44 -17.71 27.41
C ASP A 2 -25.41 -17.40 26.30
N ARG A 3 -24.12 -17.35 26.66
CA ARG A 3 -23.00 -17.07 25.75
C ARG A 3 -22.91 -18.12 24.63
N ASN A 4 -23.45 -19.31 24.86
CA ASN A 4 -23.51 -20.33 23.82
C ASN A 4 -24.42 -19.93 22.68
N LEU A 5 -25.48 -19.13 22.86
CA LEU A 5 -26.40 -18.79 21.78
C LEU A 5 -25.89 -17.68 20.84
N LEU A 6 -24.77 -17.04 21.20
CA LEU A 6 -24.20 -15.89 20.49
C LEU A 6 -23.18 -16.31 19.43
N CYS A 7 -23.05 -15.47 18.40
CA CYS A 7 -22.13 -15.67 17.29
C CYS A 7 -20.66 -15.74 17.76
N LYS A 8 -19.96 -16.81 17.37
CA LYS A 8 -18.55 -17.08 17.67
C LYS A 8 -17.62 -16.53 16.58
N TYR A 9 -17.79 -15.26 16.22
CA TYR A 9 -16.90 -14.61 15.24
C TYR A 9 -15.53 -14.32 15.88
N PRO A 10 -14.40 -14.73 15.28
CA PRO A 10 -13.10 -14.75 15.96
C PRO A 10 -12.49 -13.36 16.17
N ASN A 11 -12.67 -12.43 15.25
CA ASN A 11 -11.97 -11.14 15.30
C ASN A 11 -12.65 -10.11 16.20
N LYS A 12 -13.98 -10.16 16.31
CA LYS A 12 -14.77 -9.22 17.12
C LYS A 12 -15.97 -9.93 17.76
N PRO A 13 -16.24 -9.70 19.06
CA PRO A 13 -17.40 -10.28 19.70
C PRO A 13 -18.68 -9.75 19.04
N CYS A 14 -19.59 -10.66 18.70
CA CYS A 14 -20.81 -10.33 17.97
C CYS A 14 -22.04 -10.59 18.86
N PRO A 15 -22.92 -9.59 19.07
CA PRO A 15 -24.11 -9.74 19.91
C PRO A 15 -25.25 -10.50 19.23
N ASN A 16 -25.11 -10.83 17.94
CA ASN A 16 -26.15 -11.52 17.18
C ASN A 16 -26.23 -13.01 17.56
N ALA A 17 -27.45 -13.55 17.56
CA ALA A 17 -27.68 -14.97 17.79
C ALA A 17 -27.15 -15.84 16.63
N ARG A 18 -26.75 -17.07 16.96
CA ARG A 18 -26.34 -18.07 15.97
C ARG A 18 -27.55 -18.48 15.13
N SER A 19 -27.36 -18.61 13.81
CA SER A 19 -28.44 -19.09 12.96
C SER A 19 -28.63 -20.59 13.07
N SER A 20 -29.85 -21.07 12.82
CA SER A 20 -30.17 -22.50 12.80
C SER A 20 -29.92 -23.08 11.41
N LYS A 21 -29.35 -24.29 11.40
CA LYS A 21 -29.21 -25.10 10.20
C LYS A 21 -30.51 -25.90 10.00
N LYS A 22 -30.78 -26.35 8.77
CA LYS A 22 -32.01 -27.12 8.43
C LYS A 22 -32.20 -28.40 9.26
N ASN A 23 -31.11 -28.93 9.83
CA ASN A 23 -31.11 -30.11 10.70
C ASN A 23 -31.35 -29.77 12.19
N GLY A 24 -31.70 -28.52 12.52
CA GLY A 24 -31.94 -28.05 13.89
C GLY A 24 -30.68 -27.72 14.70
N SER A 25 -29.47 -28.00 14.19
CA SER A 25 -28.22 -27.62 14.85
C SER A 25 -27.91 -26.13 14.65
N LEU A 26 -27.35 -25.47 15.66
CA LEU A 26 -26.90 -24.08 15.53
C LEU A 26 -25.58 -23.99 14.75
N HIS A 27 -25.49 -23.04 13.83
CA HIS A 27 -24.24 -22.62 13.22
C HIS A 27 -23.32 -21.98 14.27
N ASN A 28 -22.02 -21.85 13.96
CA ASN A 28 -21.09 -21.11 14.83
C ASN A 28 -21.25 -19.59 14.70
N LEU A 29 -21.76 -19.12 13.56
CA LEU A 29 -21.89 -17.72 13.20
C LEU A 29 -23.36 -17.31 13.15
N CYS A 30 -23.63 -16.01 13.28
CA CYS A 30 -24.93 -15.44 12.95
C CYS A 30 -25.14 -15.38 11.43
N GLU A 31 -26.36 -15.04 11.00
CA GLU A 31 -26.73 -14.95 9.59
C GLU A 31 -25.85 -13.97 8.81
N TYR A 32 -25.68 -12.76 9.36
CA TYR A 32 -24.81 -11.74 8.78
C TYR A 32 -23.38 -12.23 8.51
N HIS A 33 -22.77 -12.90 9.50
CA HIS A 33 -21.40 -13.39 9.34
C HIS A 33 -21.31 -14.61 8.41
N ARG A 34 -22.36 -15.44 8.32
CA ARG A 34 -22.47 -16.51 7.30
C ARG A 34 -22.48 -15.93 5.89
N GLU A 35 -23.34 -14.95 5.64
CA GLU A 35 -23.45 -14.31 4.32
C GLU A 35 -22.14 -13.63 3.92
N LYS A 36 -21.52 -12.90 4.85
CA LYS A 36 -20.21 -12.28 4.63
C LYS A 36 -19.12 -13.29 4.30
N ALA A 37 -19.08 -14.42 5.02
CA ALA A 37 -18.12 -15.49 4.75
C ALA A 37 -18.35 -16.11 3.37
N ASN A 38 -19.61 -16.35 2.99
CA ASN A 38 -19.96 -16.86 1.67
C ASN A 38 -19.56 -15.88 0.56
N ALA A 39 -19.83 -14.58 0.73
CA ALA A 39 -19.43 -13.56 -0.22
C ALA A 39 -17.90 -13.50 -0.36
N MET A 40 -17.16 -13.57 0.75
CA MET A 40 -15.70 -13.60 0.73
C MET A 40 -15.16 -14.86 0.02
N GLN A 41 -15.75 -16.02 0.26
CA GLN A 41 -15.40 -17.25 -0.45
C GLN A 41 -15.67 -17.14 -1.96
N GLN A 42 -16.81 -16.57 -2.36
CA GLN A 42 -17.12 -16.37 -3.78
C GLN A 42 -16.10 -15.43 -4.44
N LEU A 43 -15.78 -14.30 -3.79
CA LEU A 43 -14.75 -13.37 -4.25
C LEU A 43 -13.40 -14.06 -4.40
N TYR A 44 -13.02 -14.90 -3.44
CA TYR A 44 -11.79 -15.68 -3.49
C TYR A 44 -11.76 -16.64 -4.69
N VAL A 45 -12.86 -17.36 -4.95
CA VAL A 45 -12.98 -18.25 -6.12
C VAL A 45 -12.90 -17.48 -7.43
N LEU A 46 -13.59 -16.33 -7.54
CA LEU A 46 -13.56 -15.47 -8.73
C LEU A 46 -12.16 -14.89 -8.97
N LYS A 47 -11.50 -14.42 -7.91
CA LYS A 47 -10.10 -13.94 -7.99
C LYS A 47 -9.18 -15.08 -8.43
N ARG A 48 -9.35 -16.29 -7.90
CA ARG A 48 -8.54 -17.45 -8.31
C ARG A 48 -8.76 -17.81 -9.78
N ARG A 49 -10.01 -17.84 -10.26
CA ARG A 49 -10.34 -18.11 -11.67
C ARG A 49 -9.75 -17.06 -12.61
N SER A 50 -9.88 -15.77 -12.28
CA SER A 50 -9.27 -14.70 -13.10
C SER A 50 -7.73 -14.74 -13.10
N LEU A 51 -7.10 -15.28 -12.06
CA LEU A 51 -5.66 -15.53 -12.03
C LEU A 51 -5.26 -16.80 -12.80
N ASP A 52 -6.15 -17.80 -12.87
CA ASP A 52 -5.90 -19.02 -13.64
C ASP A 52 -5.86 -18.74 -15.16
N GLU A 53 -6.57 -17.71 -15.64
CA GLU A 53 -6.54 -17.22 -17.03
C GLU A 53 -5.25 -16.44 -17.38
N ARG A 54 -4.55 -15.90 -16.37
CA ARG A 54 -3.19 -15.35 -16.55
C ARG A 54 -2.18 -16.49 -16.51
N SER A 55 -1.11 -16.36 -17.29
CA SER A 55 -0.10 -17.42 -17.44
C SER A 55 0.38 -17.96 -16.06
N PRO A 56 0.67 -19.27 -15.94
CA PRO A 56 1.04 -19.93 -14.68
C PRO A 56 2.20 -19.27 -13.92
N SER A 57 3.01 -18.48 -14.61
CA SER A 57 4.17 -17.76 -14.08
C SER A 57 3.81 -16.64 -13.08
N THR A 58 2.60 -16.07 -13.17
CA THR A 58 2.16 -14.97 -12.26
C THR A 58 1.31 -15.45 -11.07
N ARG A 59 1.15 -16.77 -10.90
CA ARG A 59 0.37 -17.33 -9.79
C ARG A 59 1.14 -17.15 -8.47
N PRO A 60 0.63 -16.39 -7.50
CA PRO A 60 1.22 -16.37 -6.16
C PRO A 60 1.05 -17.77 -5.58
N LYS A 61 2.16 -18.42 -5.24
CA LYS A 61 2.15 -19.85 -4.86
C LYS A 61 1.40 -20.13 -3.55
N ASP A 62 1.18 -19.12 -2.70
CA ASP A 62 0.34 -19.24 -1.52
C ASP A 62 -0.55 -18.00 -1.34
N VAL A 63 -1.86 -18.23 -1.23
CA VAL A 63 -2.87 -17.18 -1.04
C VAL A 63 -2.68 -16.45 0.29
N LEU A 64 -2.16 -17.13 1.31
CA LEU A 64 -1.76 -16.52 2.58
C LEU A 64 -0.65 -15.48 2.36
N ALA A 65 0.35 -15.78 1.52
CA ALA A 65 1.39 -14.82 1.16
C ALA A 65 0.82 -13.61 0.40
N TYR A 66 -0.21 -13.80 -0.44
CA TYR A 66 -0.88 -12.68 -1.12
C TYR A 66 -1.71 -11.80 -0.16
N CYS A 67 -2.43 -12.41 0.79
CA CYS A 67 -3.13 -11.67 1.84
C CYS A 67 -2.15 -10.90 2.72
N GLU A 68 -1.04 -11.50 3.12
CA GLU A 68 0.03 -10.83 3.87
C GLU A 68 0.66 -9.67 3.09
N LEU A 69 0.89 -9.84 1.79
CA LEU A 69 1.38 -8.76 0.91
C LEU A 69 0.39 -7.58 0.83
N ILE A 70 -0.92 -7.87 0.73
CA ILE A 70 -1.95 -6.83 0.73
C ILE A 70 -2.01 -6.11 2.08
N GLU A 71 -1.93 -6.84 3.19
CA GLU A 71 -1.92 -6.24 4.53
C GLU A 71 -0.66 -5.39 4.77
N ARG A 72 0.50 -5.87 4.31
CA ARG A 72 1.75 -5.12 4.35
C ARG A 72 1.66 -3.83 3.52
N ALA A 73 1.11 -3.89 2.32
CA ALA A 73 0.92 -2.71 1.47
C ALA A 73 -0.02 -1.66 2.13
N LYS A 74 -1.12 -2.11 2.76
CA LYS A 74 -2.03 -1.22 3.50
C LYS A 74 -1.35 -0.58 4.72
N ASN A 75 -0.47 -1.31 5.41
CA ASN A 75 0.28 -0.78 6.54
C ASN A 75 1.31 0.27 6.10
N TYR A 76 1.98 0.07 4.96
CA TYR A 76 2.84 1.11 4.37
C TYR A 76 2.07 2.39 4.05
N GLN A 77 0.89 2.29 3.43
CA GLN A 77 0.06 3.47 3.14
C GLN A 77 -0.38 4.21 4.41
N ARG A 78 -0.75 3.49 5.48
CA ARG A 78 -1.08 4.09 6.77
C ARG A 78 0.11 4.80 7.40
N ALA A 79 1.30 4.20 7.36
CA ALA A 79 2.52 4.82 7.85
C ALA A 79 2.88 6.08 7.07
N GLN A 80 2.75 6.05 5.73
CA GLN A 80 2.94 7.25 4.90
C GLN A 80 1.93 8.36 5.22
N ASN A 81 0.66 8.02 5.47
CA ASN A 81 -0.34 9.02 5.87
C ASN A 81 -0.02 9.64 7.24
N SER A 82 0.53 8.87 8.18
CA SER A 82 1.01 9.40 9.47
C SER A 82 2.23 10.32 9.30
N MET A 83 3.11 10.04 8.33
CA MET A 83 4.28 10.86 8.01
C MET A 83 3.86 12.17 7.31
N ASN A 84 2.89 12.10 6.39
CA ASN A 84 2.32 13.28 5.73
C ASN A 84 1.58 14.20 6.73
N GLN A 85 1.00 13.66 7.80
CA GLN A 85 0.38 14.45 8.86
C GLN A 85 1.41 15.26 9.67
N ALA A 86 2.66 14.78 9.80
CA ALA A 86 3.74 15.54 10.44
C ALA A 86 4.28 16.67 9.55
N ILE A 87 4.28 16.49 8.22
CA ILE A 87 4.71 17.51 7.24
C ILE A 87 3.73 18.71 7.19
N LEU A 88 2.44 18.49 7.47
CA LEU A 88 1.43 19.55 7.54
C LEU A 88 1.45 20.35 8.86
N ASN A 89 2.27 19.95 9.84
CA ASN A 89 2.41 20.63 11.14
C ASN A 89 3.65 21.55 11.20
N VAL A 90 4.24 21.91 10.06
CA VAL A 90 5.27 22.96 10.01
C VAL A 90 4.58 24.30 10.24
N GLU A 91 5.01 25.05 11.26
CA GLU A 91 4.43 26.37 11.56
C GLU A 91 4.58 27.32 10.37
N PRO A 92 3.57 28.17 10.09
CA PRO A 92 3.66 29.15 9.03
C PRO A 92 4.84 30.09 9.29
N ILE A 93 5.57 30.44 8.23
CA ILE A 93 6.65 31.44 8.30
C ILE A 93 6.03 32.75 8.79
N ALA A 94 6.38 33.17 10.01
CA ALA A 94 6.00 34.48 10.52
C ALA A 94 6.71 35.55 9.68
N PHE A 95 5.94 36.46 9.06
CA PHE A 95 6.47 37.58 8.27
C PHE A 95 6.76 38.81 9.15
N ASP A 96 7.09 38.57 10.41
CA ASP A 96 7.18 39.61 11.43
C ASP A 96 8.66 39.91 11.67
N CYS A 97 9.31 40.54 10.70
CA CYS A 97 10.61 41.15 10.93
C CYS A 97 10.77 42.39 10.06
N GLU A 98 10.50 43.55 10.67
CA GLU A 98 11.03 44.81 10.17
C GLU A 98 12.56 44.72 10.20
N ASN A 99 13.18 44.60 9.02
CA ASN A 99 14.62 44.43 8.74
C ASN A 99 15.27 43.10 9.17
N PRO A 100 15.19 42.04 8.34
CA PRO A 100 16.02 40.87 8.51
C PRO A 100 17.43 41.18 8.00
N VAL A 101 18.39 41.41 8.89
CA VAL A 101 19.80 41.12 8.57
C VAL A 101 19.89 39.61 8.49
N LEU A 102 19.68 39.06 7.29
CA LEU A 102 19.84 37.63 7.04
C LEU A 102 21.29 37.25 7.41
N PRO A 103 21.50 36.20 8.23
CA PRO A 103 22.85 35.70 8.47
C PRO A 103 23.47 35.25 7.14
N PRO A 104 24.80 35.39 6.96
CA PRO A 104 25.45 34.82 5.79
C PRO A 104 25.12 33.32 5.73
N LEU A 105 24.77 32.84 4.54
CA LEU A 105 24.44 31.44 4.30
C LEU A 105 25.54 30.54 4.88
N SER A 106 25.14 29.44 5.51
CA SER A 106 26.12 28.46 5.95
C SER A 106 26.84 27.86 4.74
N GLN A 107 28.08 27.41 4.90
CA GLN A 107 28.84 26.79 3.82
C GLN A 107 28.05 25.67 3.12
N ILE A 108 27.26 24.92 3.90
CA ILE A 108 26.42 23.83 3.41
C ILE A 108 25.33 24.37 2.46
N ASP A 109 24.66 25.47 2.81
CA ASP A 109 23.60 26.05 1.99
C ASP A 109 24.17 26.65 0.70
N PHE A 110 25.38 27.19 0.76
CA PHE A 110 26.10 27.68 -0.42
C PHE A 110 26.49 26.54 -1.36
N ASP A 111 27.03 25.44 -0.83
CA ASP A 111 27.45 24.27 -1.60
C ASP A 111 26.25 23.57 -2.28
N ILE A 112 25.08 23.53 -1.60
CA ILE A 112 23.83 23.01 -2.17
C ILE A 112 23.39 23.86 -3.38
N LEU A 113 23.41 25.19 -3.24
CA LEU A 113 23.06 26.11 -4.33
C LEU A 113 24.02 26.00 -5.52
N LEU A 114 25.32 25.86 -5.25
CA LEU A 114 26.35 25.71 -6.28
C LEU A 114 26.17 24.39 -7.06
N THR A 115 25.95 23.28 -6.34
CA THR A 115 25.64 21.97 -6.94
C THR A 115 24.37 22.00 -7.79
N SER A 116 23.39 22.83 -7.41
CA SER A 116 22.13 23.00 -8.13
C SER A 116 22.30 23.81 -9.43
N MET A 117 23.22 24.77 -9.43
CA MET A 117 23.56 25.59 -10.61
C MET A 117 24.53 24.89 -11.58
N GLU A 118 25.38 23.97 -11.10
CA GLU A 118 26.36 23.25 -11.94
C GLU A 118 25.75 22.18 -12.87
N LEU A 119 24.42 21.96 -12.84
CA LEU A 119 23.76 20.95 -13.66
C LEU A 119 23.25 21.43 -15.04
N THR A 120 23.65 22.60 -15.54
CA THR A 120 23.13 23.10 -16.84
C THR A 120 24.07 23.16 -18.03
N GLU A 121 25.36 22.82 -17.96
CA GLU A 121 26.20 22.98 -19.17
C GLU A 121 27.01 21.76 -19.65
N ASP A 122 27.29 20.73 -18.83
CA ASP A 122 28.20 19.64 -19.25
C ASP A 122 27.59 18.24 -19.46
N SER A 123 26.27 18.03 -19.27
CA SER A 123 25.65 16.69 -19.42
C SER A 123 25.09 16.35 -20.82
N ILE A 124 25.24 17.20 -21.84
CA ILE A 124 24.84 16.86 -23.22
C ILE A 124 25.94 16.07 -23.98
N ALA A 125 27.14 15.91 -23.40
CA ALA A 125 28.26 15.23 -24.07
C ALA A 125 28.50 13.76 -23.66
N PHE A 126 27.54 13.09 -22.99
CA PHE A 126 27.62 11.64 -22.70
C PHE A 126 26.62 10.82 -23.53
N GLU A 127 26.14 11.35 -24.67
CA GLU A 127 25.22 10.62 -25.57
C GLU A 127 25.90 10.09 -26.84
N LYS A 128 27.23 10.08 -26.91
CA LYS A 128 27.95 9.48 -28.06
C LYS A 128 29.14 8.66 -27.59
N MET A 129 29.14 7.41 -28.06
CA MET A 129 30.21 6.40 -28.03
C MET A 129 30.04 5.32 -26.94
N GLN A 130 29.83 4.09 -27.42
CA GLN A 130 29.73 2.79 -26.72
C GLN A 130 28.33 2.48 -26.16
N ASN A 131 27.44 1.85 -26.93
CA ASN A 131 27.63 0.50 -27.41
C ASN A 131 26.91 0.24 -28.74
N ASN A 132 27.73 0.16 -29.79
CA ASN A 132 27.39 -0.55 -31.00
C ASN A 132 27.42 -2.06 -30.70
N SER A 133 26.27 -2.72 -30.80
CA SER A 133 26.22 -4.17 -31.05
C SER A 133 25.09 -4.42 -32.03
N ASP A 134 25.50 -4.45 -33.30
CA ASP A 134 24.74 -4.85 -34.47
C ASP A 134 23.96 -6.15 -34.25
N ILE A 135 22.63 -6.11 -34.42
CA ILE A 135 21.82 -7.30 -34.72
C ILE A 135 20.91 -6.96 -35.91
N PRO A 136 21.19 -7.49 -37.12
CA PRO A 136 20.30 -7.34 -38.26
C PRO A 136 19.11 -8.29 -38.13
N TRP A 137 17.90 -7.75 -38.12
CA TRP A 137 16.68 -8.54 -38.34
C TRP A 137 16.37 -8.55 -39.85
N TYR A 138 16.49 -9.72 -40.49
CA TYR A 138 15.64 -10.11 -41.63
C TYR A 138 15.84 -11.59 -41.93
N ALA A 139 14.80 -12.38 -41.67
CA ALA A 139 14.43 -13.59 -42.41
C ALA A 139 12.97 -13.91 -42.08
#